data_AF-A0A946SV49-F1
#
_entry.id   AF-A0A946SV49-F1
#
_cell.length_a   1.000
_cell.length_b   1.000
_cell.length_c   1.000
_cell.angle_alpha   90.00
_cell.angle_beta   90.00
_cell.angle_gamma   90.00
#
_symmetry.space_group_name_H-M   'P 1'
#
loop_
_entity.id
_entity.type
_entity.pdbx_description
1 polymer ?
#
loop_
_entity_poly.entity_id
_entity_poly.type
_entity_poly.pdbx_seq_one_letter_code
_entity_poly.pdbx_strand_id
1 'polypeptide(L)'
;MVDMKKISIWAPAVAAGSAVLMSDQLSKWWALSALDEHQIIDLFWTLRLRLVFNTGAAFSQGEGLGPIFAVLVLVVLIVVARHGAKLND
;
A
#
# COMPACT_ATOMS: atom_id res chain seq x y z
N MET A 1 32.72 -16.69 19.82
CA MET A 1 31.33 -17.16 19.61
C MET A 1 30.52 -15.93 19.27
N VAL A 2 30.21 -15.72 17.98
CA VAL A 2 29.50 -14.51 17.51
C VAL A 2 28.03 -14.68 17.84
N ASP A 3 27.47 -13.79 18.66
CA ASP A 3 26.05 -13.76 18.97
C ASP A 3 25.27 -13.47 17.68
N MET A 4 24.64 -14.50 17.14
CA MET A 4 23.84 -14.39 15.93
C MET A 4 22.50 -13.79 16.34
N LYS A 5 22.37 -12.47 16.15
CA LYS A 5 21.17 -11.69 16.49
C LYS A 5 19.94 -12.38 15.86
N LYS A 6 19.07 -12.99 16.68
CA LYS A 6 17.83 -13.60 16.20
C LYS A 6 16.98 -12.53 15.52
N ILE A 7 16.86 -12.60 14.20
CA ILE A 7 15.99 -11.71 13.43
C ILE A 7 14.55 -12.15 13.74
N SER A 8 13.72 -11.19 14.18
CA SER A 8 12.29 -11.43 14.35
C SER A 8 11.67 -11.88 13.03
N ILE A 9 10.82 -12.91 13.07
CA ILE A 9 10.10 -13.42 11.90
C ILE A 9 9.24 -12.34 11.21
N TRP A 10 8.92 -11.26 11.94
CA TRP A 10 8.16 -10.12 11.43
C TRP A 10 9.03 -9.06 10.74
N ALA A 11 10.35 -9.05 10.95
CA ALA A 11 11.23 -8.02 10.41
C ALA A 11 11.19 -7.91 8.88
N PRO A 12 11.18 -9.01 8.10
CA PRO A 12 11.05 -8.93 6.64
C PRO A 12 9.71 -8.33 6.20
N ALA A 13 8.61 -8.68 6.88
CA ALA A 13 7.27 -8.17 6.56
C ALA A 13 7.16 -6.67 6.84
N VAL A 14 7.70 -6.20 7.98
CA VAL A 14 7.74 -4.78 8.31
C VAL A 14 8.60 -4.00 7.32
N ALA A 15 9.77 -4.54 6.95
CA ALA A 15 10.66 -3.92 5.98
C ALA A 15 9.98 -3.78 4.59
N ALA A 16 9.38 -4.87 4.10
CA ALA A 16 8.65 -4.85 2.83
C ALA A 16 7.45 -3.89 2.86
N GLY A 17 6.64 -3.95 3.91
CA GLY A 17 5.49 -3.05 4.07
C GLY A 17 5.89 -1.57 4.11
N SER A 18 6.99 -1.26 4.80
CA SER A 18 7.53 0.10 4.86
C SER A 18 8.04 0.58 3.50
N ALA A 19 8.77 -0.27 2.79
CA ALA A 19 9.27 0.04 1.45
C ALA A 19 8.12 0.27 0.45
N VAL A 20 7.07 -0.55 0.51
CA VAL A 20 5.87 -0.39 -0.32
C VAL A 20 5.16 0.92 0.01
N LEU A 21 4.92 1.20 1.30
CA LEU A 21 4.25 2.43 1.73
C LEU A 21 5.02 3.68 1.29
N MET A 22 6.34 3.69 1.48
CA MET A 22 7.19 4.80 1.04
C MET A 22 7.14 4.98 -0.48
N SER A 23 7.25 3.89 -1.24
CA SER A 23 7.20 3.95 -2.71
C SER A 23 5.85 4.45 -3.22
N ASP A 24 4.75 3.99 -2.63
CA ASP A 24 3.38 4.42 -2.97
C ASP A 24 3.19 5.93 -2.70
N GLN A 25 3.54 6.37 -1.49
CA GLN A 25 3.36 7.77 -1.10
C GLN A 25 4.25 8.72 -1.90
N LEU A 26 5.51 8.36 -2.16
CA LEU A 26 6.42 9.16 -3.00
C LEU A 26 5.91 9.25 -4.44
N SER A 27 5.42 8.15 -4.99
CA SER A 27 4.86 8.12 -6.35
C SER A 27 3.62 9.01 -6.47
N LYS A 28 2.71 8.97 -5.48
CA LYS A 28 1.53 9.84 -5.43
C LYS A 28 1.90 11.31 -5.26
N TRP A 29 2.84 11.60 -4.37
CA TRP A 29 3.32 12.97 -4.17
C TRP A 29 3.94 13.55 -5.44
N TRP A 30 4.78 12.76 -6.12
CA TRP A 30 5.34 13.14 -7.42
C TRP A 30 4.24 13.39 -8.45
N ALA A 31 3.27 12.49 -8.59
CA ALA A 31 2.18 12.64 -9.55
C ALA A 31 1.36 13.91 -9.31
N LEU A 32 1.02 14.21 -8.05
CA LEU A 32 0.31 15.44 -7.67
C LEU A 32 1.11 16.72 -7.96
N SER A 33 2.43 16.65 -7.92
CA SER A 33 3.30 17.81 -8.09
C SER A 33 3.71 18.05 -9.54
N ALA A 34 3.67 17.01 -10.38
CA ALA A 34 4.26 17.02 -11.72
C ALA A 34 3.25 16.82 -12.86
N LEU A 35 2.03 16.32 -12.57
CA LEU A 35 1.03 16.02 -13.60
C LEU A 35 -0.21 16.91 -13.44
N ASP A 36 -0.65 17.51 -14.54
CA ASP A 36 -1.98 18.08 -14.66
C ASP A 36 -3.04 16.97 -14.90
N GLU A 37 -4.30 17.24 -14.58
CA GLU A 37 -5.41 16.26 -14.62
C GLU A 37 -5.61 15.59 -16.00
N HIS A 38 -5.26 16.29 -17.07
CA HIS A 38 -5.40 15.80 -18.45
C HIS A 38 -4.09 15.27 -19.04
N GLN A 39 -2.97 15.39 -18.33
CA GLN A 39 -1.65 14.98 -18.81
C GLN A 39 -1.54 13.45 -18.83
N ILE A 40 -0.91 12.94 -19.91
CA ILE A 40 -0.61 11.52 -20.10
C ILE A 40 0.88 11.40 -20.39
N ILE A 41 1.56 10.56 -19.62
CA ILE A 41 2.94 10.14 -19.93
C ILE A 41 2.87 8.71 -20.45
N ASP A 42 3.13 8.52 -21.74
CA ASP A 42 3.39 7.20 -22.30
C ASP A 42 4.78 6.72 -21.86
N LEU A 43 4.83 5.51 -21.31
CA LEU A 43 6.08 4.85 -20.96
C LEU A 43 6.43 3.85 -22.07
N PHE A 44 6.48 2.56 -21.73
CA PHE A 44 6.74 1.50 -22.69
C PHE A 44 5.44 0.78 -23.07
N TRP A 45 5.30 0.53 -24.38
CA TRP A 45 4.18 -0.21 -24.95
C TRP A 45 2.83 0.45 -24.62
N THR A 46 1.93 -0.23 -23.90
CA THR A 46 0.61 0.29 -23.52
C THR A 46 0.58 0.92 -22.13
N LEU A 47 1.71 0.95 -21.41
CA LEU A 47 1.78 1.50 -20.06
C LEU A 47 1.78 3.04 -20.11
N ARG A 48 0.83 3.63 -19.39
CA ARG A 48 0.64 5.08 -19.30
C ARG A 48 0.50 5.51 -17.85
N LEU A 49 1.07 6.65 -17.53
CA LEU A 49 0.84 7.32 -16.26
C LEU A 49 -0.17 8.46 -16.46
N ARG A 50 -1.18 8.48 -15.61
CA ARG A 50 -2.18 9.54 -15.52
C ARG A 50 -2.50 9.82 -14.07
N LEU A 51 -2.69 11.09 -13.71
CA LEU A 51 -3.24 11.45 -12.42
C LEU A 51 -4.76 11.22 -12.46
N VAL A 52 -5.27 10.31 -11.61
CA VAL A 52 -6.69 9.99 -11.52
C VAL A 52 -7.09 9.92 -10.05
N PHE A 53 -8.15 10.63 -9.69
CA PHE A 53 -8.74 10.57 -8.36
C PHE A 53 -9.85 9.53 -8.34
N ASN A 54 -9.64 8.43 -7.62
CA ASN A 54 -10.66 7.41 -7.40
C ASN A 54 -11.32 7.62 -6.02
N THR A 55 -12.59 8.02 -6.01
CA THR A 55 -13.41 8.22 -4.79
C THR A 55 -14.10 6.96 -4.30
N GLY A 56 -14.03 5.87 -5.08
CA GLY A 56 -14.55 4.54 -4.73
C GLY A 56 -13.46 3.48 -4.63
N ALA A 57 -13.88 2.22 -4.50
CA ALA A 57 -13.00 1.07 -4.56
C ALA A 57 -12.72 0.65 -6.02
N ALA A 58 -12.43 -0.62 -6.28
CA ALA A 58 -12.31 -1.15 -7.64
C ALA A 58 -13.61 -0.91 -8.43
N PHE A 59 -13.50 -0.50 -9.70
CA PHE A 59 -14.63 -0.17 -10.58
C PHE A 59 -15.58 0.92 -10.03
N SER A 60 -15.04 1.88 -9.28
CA SER A 60 -15.79 2.96 -8.61
C SER A 60 -16.91 2.47 -7.67
N GLN A 61 -16.85 1.22 -7.21
CA GLN A 61 -17.85 0.67 -6.29
C GLN A 61 -17.71 1.32 -4.91
N GLY A 62 -18.85 1.60 -4.27
CA GLY A 62 -18.86 2.19 -2.93
C GLY A 62 -18.24 3.59 -2.88
N GLU A 63 -18.53 4.43 -3.87
CA GLU A 63 -18.13 5.84 -3.87
C GLU A 63 -18.48 6.53 -2.55
N GLY A 64 -17.52 7.27 -1.99
CA GLY A 64 -17.66 7.96 -0.70
C GLY A 64 -17.49 7.06 0.53
N LEU A 65 -17.42 5.74 0.37
CA LEU A 65 -17.22 4.78 1.47
C LEU A 65 -15.73 4.52 1.79
N GLY A 66 -14.80 5.28 1.18
CA GLY A 66 -13.35 5.15 1.41
C GLY A 66 -12.94 5.05 2.88
N PRO A 67 -13.42 5.93 3.79
CA PRO A 67 -13.12 5.82 5.22
C PRO A 67 -13.59 4.51 5.86
N ILE A 68 -14.75 4.00 5.45
CA ILE A 68 -15.31 2.75 5.97
C ILE A 68 -14.44 1.57 5.51
N PHE A 69 -14.04 1.55 4.24
CA PHE A 69 -13.12 0.54 3.73
C PHE A 69 -11.76 0.58 4.44
N ALA A 70 -11.24 1.77 4.75
CA ALA A 70 -9.99 1.90 5.50
C ALA A 70 -10.08 1.27 6.90
N VAL A 71 -11.18 1.53 7.63
CA VAL A 71 -11.44 0.90 8.93
C VAL A 71 -11.58 -0.61 8.80
N LEU A 72 -12.33 -1.09 7.80
CA LEU A 72 -12.51 -2.52 7.55
C LEU A 72 -11.18 -3.23 7.28
N VAL A 73 -10.32 -2.66 6.42
CA VAL A 73 -8.98 -3.20 6.13
C VAL A 73 -8.14 -3.25 7.39
N LEU A 74 -8.15 -2.20 8.22
CA LEU A 74 -7.42 -2.17 9.48
C LEU A 74 -7.86 -3.30 10.43
N VAL A 75 -9.17 -3.53 10.55
CA VAL A 75 -9.72 -4.63 11.36
C VAL A 75 -9.22 -5.98 10.84
N VAL A 76 -9.29 -6.21 9.53
CA VAL A 76 -8.81 -7.46 8.91
C VAL A 76 -7.32 -7.66 9.17
N LEU A 77 -6.49 -6.62 9.01
CA LEU A 77 -5.05 -6.69 9.28
C LEU A 77 -4.76 -7.07 10.74
N ILE A 78 -5.47 -6.47 11.70
CA ILE A 78 -5.32 -6.80 13.12
C ILE A 78 -5.68 -8.27 13.37
N VAL A 79 -6.79 -8.74 12.82
CA VAL A 79 -7.23 -10.15 12.97
C VAL A 79 -6.17 -11.09 12.40
N VAL A 80 -5.72 -10.86 11.17
CA VAL A 80 -4.70 -11.69 10.50
C VAL A 80 -3.38 -11.68 11.28
N ALA A 81 -2.90 -10.52 11.72
CA ALA A 81 -1.67 -10.42 12.50
C ALA A 81 -1.77 -11.18 13.83
N ARG A 82 -2.92 -11.07 14.53
CA ARG A 82 -3.16 -11.81 15.78
C ARG A 82 -3.19 -13.32 15.58
N HIS A 83 -3.83 -13.79 14.51
CA HIS A 83 -3.87 -15.23 14.22
C HIS A 83 -2.50 -15.75 13.76
N GLY A 84 -1.77 -14.99 12.95
CA GLY A 84 -0.41 -15.34 12.55
C GLY A 84 0.57 -15.39 13.72
N ALA A 85 0.43 -14.50 14.70
CA ALA A 85 1.25 -14.53 15.92
C ALA A 85 0.99 -15.79 16.75
N LYS A 86 -0.28 -16.20 16.91
CA LYS A 86 -0.65 -17.41 17.67
C LYS A 86 -0.22 -18.73 17.04
N LEU A 87 0.02 -18.75 15.73
CA LEU A 87 0.51 -19.95 15.02
C LEU A 87 2.02 -20.16 15.19
N ASN A 88 2.74 -19.16 15.71
CA ASN A 88 4.18 -19.19 15.95
C ASN A 88 4.56 -19.39 17.43
N ASP A 89 3.58 -19.47 18.33
CA ASP A 89 3.72 -19.86 19.74
C ASP A 89 3.47 -21.38 19.89
#